data_AF-A0A7S1TXC4-F1
#
_entry.id   AF-A0A7S1TXC4-F1
#
_cell.length_a   1.000
_cell.length_b   1.000
_cell.length_c   1.000
_cell.angle_alpha   90.00
_cell.angle_beta   90.00
_cell.angle_gamma   90.00
#
_symmetry.space_group_name_H-M   'P 1'
#
loop_
_entity.id
_entity.type
_entity.pdbx_description
1 polymer ?
#
loop_
_entity_poly.entity_id
_entity_poly.type
_entity_poly.pdbx_seq_one_letter_code
_entity_poly.pdbx_strand_id
1 'polypeptide(L)'
;RTRTSQADGGIAAPLRALHVVISNASRRPEAEAYKVLRCRNANFHRDLGQHDAARCCLAAVGYRLMVRREDPVEGVEEEPDEAELEAFQMAEPNPEADLDKWAAWYDALSGALSALEELMAAEGVKPAPEAA
;
A
#
# COMPACT_ATOMS: atom_id res chain seq x y z
N ARG A 1 -32.47 -12.53 0.46
CA ARG A 1 -31.10 -12.85 0.96
C ARG A 1 -30.63 -11.68 1.79
N THR A 2 -30.88 -11.76 3.09
CA THR A 2 -30.47 -10.78 4.10
C THR A 2 -28.98 -11.00 4.38
N ARG A 3 -28.14 -10.03 4.03
CA ARG A 3 -26.72 -10.03 4.44
C ARG A 3 -26.57 -8.98 5.52
N THR A 4 -26.91 -9.37 6.75
CA THR A 4 -26.56 -8.63 7.95
C THR A 4 -25.69 -9.54 8.81
N SER A 5 -24.40 -9.30 8.77
CA SER A 5 -23.38 -9.73 9.73
C SER A 5 -22.25 -8.70 9.57
N GLN A 6 -22.25 -7.64 10.35
CA GLN A 6 -21.73 -7.56 11.73
C GLN A 6 -20.20 -7.59 11.77
N ALA A 7 -19.62 -6.45 11.40
CA ALA A 7 -18.53 -5.79 12.09
C ALA A 7 -18.69 -4.29 11.78
N ASP A 8 -18.72 -3.41 12.79
CA ASP A 8 -18.74 -1.95 12.63
C ASP A 8 -17.38 -1.39 12.11
N GLY A 9 -16.74 -2.14 11.19
CA GLY A 9 -15.55 -1.77 10.44
C GLY A 9 -15.80 -2.08 8.97
N GLY A 10 -16.65 -1.28 8.32
CA GLY A 10 -17.02 -1.49 6.93
C GLY A 10 -15.83 -1.43 5.97
N ILE A 11 -15.98 -2.04 4.78
CA ILE A 11 -14.96 -2.11 3.73
C ILE A 11 -14.45 -0.72 3.27
N ALA A 12 -15.18 0.35 3.59
CA ALA A 12 -14.86 1.72 3.24
C ALA A 12 -13.48 2.21 3.73
N ALA A 13 -13.08 1.88 4.97
CA ALA A 13 -11.80 2.34 5.50
C ALA A 13 -10.60 1.65 4.81
N PRO A 14 -10.57 0.31 4.69
CA PRO A 14 -9.55 -0.38 3.89
C PRO A 14 -9.50 0.07 2.43
N LEU A 15 -10.66 0.29 1.78
CA LEU A 15 -10.68 0.78 0.40
C LEU A 15 -10.07 2.16 0.25
N ARG A 16 -10.36 3.09 1.17
CA ARG A 16 -9.73 4.42 1.18
C ARG A 16 -8.23 4.33 1.41
N ALA A 17 -7.79 3.48 2.34
CA ALA A 17 -6.38 3.29 2.62
C ALA A 17 -5.63 2.68 1.43
N LEU A 18 -6.20 1.65 0.78
CA LEU A 18 -5.67 1.09 -0.47
C LEU A 18 -5.58 2.15 -1.56
N HIS A 19 -6.62 2.97 -1.71
CA HIS A 19 -6.65 4.05 -2.69
C HIS A 19 -5.54 5.06 -2.45
N VAL A 20 -5.32 5.49 -1.20
CA VAL A 20 -4.22 6.40 -0.85
C VAL A 20 -2.86 5.80 -1.20
N VAL A 21 -2.62 4.53 -0.85
CA VAL A 21 -1.36 3.85 -1.16
C VAL A 21 -1.10 3.79 -2.67
N ILE A 22 -2.08 3.27 -3.43
CA ILE A 22 -1.92 3.03 -4.87
C ILE A 22 -1.89 4.35 -5.65
N SER A 23 -2.74 5.32 -5.30
CA SER A 23 -2.75 6.64 -5.96
C SER A 23 -1.46 7.42 -5.75
N ASN A 24 -0.88 7.39 -4.54
CA ASN A 24 0.40 8.04 -4.27
C ASN A 24 1.52 7.41 -5.09
N ALA A 25 1.59 6.07 -5.13
CA ALA A 25 2.58 5.34 -5.93
C ALA A 25 2.44 5.59 -7.44
N SER A 26 1.20 5.66 -7.96
CA SER A 26 0.93 5.90 -9.38
C SER A 26 1.18 7.34 -9.82
N ARG A 27 0.84 8.33 -8.97
CA ARG A 27 0.98 9.76 -9.30
C ARG A 27 2.37 10.31 -9.08
N ARG A 28 3.14 9.71 -8.17
CA ARG A 28 4.52 10.10 -7.83
C ARG A 28 5.43 8.86 -7.81
N PRO A 29 5.61 8.17 -8.95
CA PRO A 29 6.43 6.96 -9.02
C PRO A 29 7.90 7.22 -8.65
N GLU A 30 8.38 8.46 -8.73
CA GLU A 30 9.73 8.87 -8.31
C GLU A 30 9.89 8.93 -6.78
N ALA A 31 8.81 9.00 -6.01
CA ALA A 31 8.87 9.18 -4.57
C ALA A 31 9.05 7.84 -3.84
N GLU A 32 10.29 7.55 -3.42
CA GLU A 32 10.66 6.35 -2.66
C GLU A 32 9.79 6.12 -1.40
N ALA A 33 9.30 7.19 -0.78
CA ALA A 33 8.45 7.12 0.41
C ALA A 33 7.14 6.32 0.18
N TYR A 34 6.63 6.26 -1.06
CA TYR A 34 5.41 5.49 -1.38
C TYR A 34 5.71 4.06 -1.83
N LYS A 35 6.98 3.73 -2.09
CA LYS A 35 7.42 2.39 -2.47
C LYS A 35 7.59 1.47 -1.25
N VAL A 36 7.54 2.01 -0.04
CA VAL A 36 7.80 1.27 1.20
C VAL A 36 6.69 1.52 2.22
N LEU A 37 5.97 0.47 2.58
CA LEU A 37 4.91 0.50 3.60
C LEU A 37 5.37 -0.31 4.82
N ARG A 38 5.66 0.38 5.93
CA ARG A 38 6.16 -0.24 7.17
C ARG A 38 5.03 -0.93 7.92
N CYS A 39 5.18 -2.22 8.25
CA CYS A 39 4.16 -2.94 9.01
C CYS A 39 3.97 -2.39 10.44
N ARG A 40 5.00 -1.77 11.03
CA ARG A 40 4.92 -1.09 12.34
C ARG A 40 4.19 0.27 12.29
N ASN A 41 3.91 0.84 11.12
CA ASN A 41 3.16 2.09 11.05
C ASN A 41 1.73 1.84 11.54
N ALA A 42 1.32 2.49 12.63
CA ALA A 42 0.04 2.25 13.28
C ALA A 42 -1.17 2.49 12.35
N ASN A 43 -1.11 3.49 11.47
CA ASN A 43 -2.18 3.75 10.49
C ASN A 43 -2.24 2.64 9.44
N PHE A 44 -1.08 2.27 8.88
CA PHE A 44 -1.01 1.16 7.93
C PHE A 44 -1.50 -0.15 8.57
N HIS A 45 -1.02 -0.49 9.76
CA HIS A 45 -1.39 -1.72 10.45
C HIS A 45 -2.90 -1.79 10.71
N ARG A 46 -3.48 -0.71 11.24
CA ARG A 46 -4.92 -0.59 11.52
C ARG A 46 -5.77 -0.72 10.26
N ASP A 47 -5.37 -0.07 9.17
CA ASP A 47 -6.25 0.06 8.00
C ASP A 47 -6.02 -1.04 6.94
N LEU A 48 -4.82 -1.61 6.88
CA LEU A 48 -4.40 -2.56 5.84
C LEU A 48 -3.58 -3.74 6.39
N GLY A 49 -2.53 -3.47 7.16
CA GLY A 49 -1.49 -4.45 7.48
C GLY A 49 -1.97 -5.66 8.28
N GLN A 50 -3.03 -5.49 9.10
CA GLN A 50 -3.65 -6.59 9.85
C GLN A 50 -4.62 -7.45 9.03
N HIS A 51 -4.95 -7.06 7.79
CA HIS A 51 -5.97 -7.71 6.97
C HIS A 51 -5.34 -8.50 5.81
N ASP A 52 -5.45 -9.83 5.83
CA ASP A 52 -4.88 -10.69 4.78
C ASP A 52 -5.40 -10.33 3.38
N ALA A 53 -6.68 -9.97 3.25
CA ALA A 53 -7.25 -9.54 1.98
C ALA A 53 -6.56 -8.28 1.44
N ALA A 54 -6.26 -7.30 2.31
CA ALA A 54 -5.54 -6.09 1.91
C ALA A 54 -4.08 -6.39 1.54
N ARG A 55 -3.41 -7.29 2.27
CA ARG A 55 -2.06 -7.77 1.94
C ARG A 55 -2.03 -8.45 0.56
N CYS A 56 -3.04 -9.25 0.23
CA CYS A 56 -3.20 -9.86 -1.10
C CYS A 56 -3.40 -8.80 -2.20
N CYS A 57 -4.20 -7.76 -1.94
CA CYS A 57 -4.36 -6.64 -2.87
C CYS A 57 -3.03 -5.91 -3.11
N LEU A 58 -2.26 -5.63 -2.05
CA LEU A 58 -0.93 -5.03 -2.16
C LEU A 58 0.02 -5.91 -3.00
N ALA A 59 -0.01 -7.23 -2.78
CA ALA A 59 0.78 -8.18 -3.55
C ALA A 59 0.40 -8.17 -5.04
N ALA A 60 -0.90 -8.11 -5.35
CA ALA A 60 -1.40 -8.08 -6.72
C ALA A 60 -0.95 -6.83 -7.50
N VAL A 61 -0.75 -5.69 -6.82
CA VAL A 61 -0.28 -4.45 -7.44
C VAL A 61 1.24 -4.25 -7.39
N GLY A 62 1.98 -5.27 -6.96
CA GLY A 62 3.44 -5.31 -7.06
C GLY A 62 4.21 -5.00 -5.77
N TYR A 63 3.55 -4.86 -4.62
CA TYR A 63 4.25 -4.84 -3.34
C TYR A 63 4.65 -6.25 -2.90
N ARG A 64 5.84 -6.40 -2.32
CA ARG A 64 6.32 -7.66 -1.75
C ARG A 64 6.61 -7.47 -0.27
N LEU A 65 6.17 -8.42 0.54
CA LEU A 65 6.57 -8.45 1.95
C LEU A 65 8.05 -8.80 2.01
N MET A 66 8.83 -7.88 2.56
CA MET A 66 10.27 -7.99 2.72
C MET A 66 10.62 -7.72 4.18
N VAL A 67 11.68 -8.36 4.64
CA VAL A 67 12.34 -8.03 5.90
C VAL A 67 13.43 -7.01 5.60
N ARG A 68 13.44 -5.88 6.30
CA ARG A 68 14.43 -4.82 6.12
C ARG A 68 15.12 -4.54 7.45
N ARG A 69 16.43 -4.25 7.40
CA ARG A 69 17.10 -3.52 8.47
C ARG A 69 16.86 -2.04 8.21
N GLU A 70 16.36 -1.33 9.21
CA GLU A 70 16.30 0.13 9.16
C GLU A 70 17.59 0.68 9.76
N ASP A 71 18.15 1.72 9.14
CA ASP A 71 19.29 2.42 9.73
C ASP A 71 18.82 3.14 10.99
N PRO A 72 19.61 3.09 12.08
CA PRO A 72 19.25 3.74 13.33
C PRO A 72 19.05 5.24 13.11
N VAL A 73 18.00 5.80 13.73
CA VAL A 73 17.74 7.23 13.63
C VAL A 73 18.75 7.99 14.49
N GLU A 74 19.47 8.95 13.90
CA GLU A 74 20.50 9.73 14.58
C GLU A 74 19.91 10.45 15.83
N GLY A 75 20.45 10.15 17.01
CA GLY A 75 20.01 10.75 18.28
C GLY A 75 18.93 9.98 19.04
N VAL A 76 18.53 8.79 18.58
CA VAL A 76 17.68 7.85 19.33
C VAL A 76 18.56 6.71 19.85
N GLU A 77 18.63 6.52 21.17
CA GLU A 77 19.18 5.29 21.75
C GLU A 77 18.20 4.15 21.44
N GLU A 78 18.45 3.42 20.36
CA GLU A 78 17.67 2.24 20.02
C GLU A 78 18.14 1.06 20.89
N GLU A 79 17.20 0.38 21.56
CA GLU A 79 17.50 -0.90 22.22
C GLU A 79 17.98 -1.93 21.19
N PRO A 80 18.79 -2.94 21.56
CA PRO A 80 19.55 -3.81 20.64
C PRO A 80 18.71 -4.73 19.75
N ASP A 81 17.40 -4.55 19.73
CA ASP A 81 16.50 -5.24 18.83
C ASP A 81 16.41 -4.42 17.52
N GLU A 82 17.54 -4.42 16.79
CA GLU A 82 17.65 -4.21 15.33
C GLU A 82 16.81 -5.28 14.58
N ALA A 83 15.59 -5.51 15.03
CA ALA A 83 14.70 -6.54 14.53
C ALA A 83 14.29 -6.12 13.14
N GLU A 84 14.97 -6.63 12.13
CA GLU A 84 14.38 -7.13 10.89
C GLU A 84 12.87 -6.81 10.79
N LEU A 85 12.56 -5.63 10.22
CA LEU A 85 11.20 -5.14 10.15
C LEU A 85 10.54 -5.58 8.87
N GLU A 86 9.37 -6.18 9.03
CA GLU A 86 8.49 -6.45 7.91
C GLU A 86 8.00 -5.12 7.31
N ALA A 87 8.20 -4.99 6.00
CA ALA A 87 7.66 -3.91 5.19
C ALA A 87 7.21 -4.45 3.84
N PHE A 88 6.16 -3.85 3.29
CA PHE A 88 5.80 -4.06 1.90
C PHE A 88 6.62 -3.12 1.03
N GLN A 89 7.44 -3.68 0.14
CA GLN A 89 8.24 -2.92 -0.81
C GLN A 89 7.75 -3.14 -2.23
N MET A 90 7.54 -2.06 -2.97
CA MET A 90 7.14 -2.11 -4.38
C MET A 90 8.30 -2.63 -5.23
N ALA A 91 8.05 -3.71 -5.97
CA ALA A 91 9.03 -4.34 -6.85
C ALA A 91 9.10 -3.64 -8.20
N GLU A 92 9.42 -2.35 -8.19
CA GLU A 92 9.54 -1.53 -9.40
C GLU A 92 10.72 -2.02 -10.28
N PRO A 93 10.50 -2.26 -11.58
CA PRO A 93 11.58 -2.54 -12.53
C PRO A 93 12.52 -1.32 -12.69
N ASN A 94 13.81 -1.54 -13.00
CA ASN A 94 14.67 -0.41 -13.35
C ASN A 94 14.36 0.07 -14.79
N PRO A 95 13.84 1.29 -15.00
CA PRO A 95 13.52 1.80 -16.34
C PRO A 95 14.74 1.95 -17.25
N GLU A 96 15.94 2.16 -16.69
CA GLU A 96 17.18 2.24 -17.48
C GLU A 96 17.62 0.87 -18.02
N ALA A 97 17.26 -0.21 -17.31
CA ALA A 97 17.59 -1.56 -17.71
C ALA A 97 16.57 -2.14 -18.70
N ASP A 98 15.28 -1.87 -18.49
CA ASP A 98 14.18 -2.39 -19.28
C ASP A 98 12.96 -1.47 -19.19
N LEU A 99 12.85 -0.54 -20.14
CA LEU A 99 11.75 0.44 -20.18
C LEU A 99 10.40 -0.22 -20.46
N ASP A 100 10.35 -1.27 -21.28
CA ASP A 100 9.11 -1.97 -21.61
C ASP A 100 8.52 -2.65 -20.38
N LYS A 101 9.39 -3.29 -19.58
CA LYS A 101 8.98 -3.91 -18.33
C LYS A 101 8.54 -2.88 -17.29
N TRP A 102 9.21 -1.75 -17.22
CA TRP A 102 8.78 -0.64 -16.36
C TRP A 102 7.42 -0.08 -16.80
N ALA A 103 7.22 0.15 -18.10
CA ALA A 103 5.95 0.64 -18.64
C ALA A 103 4.79 -0.34 -18.36
N ALA A 104 4.99 -1.64 -18.58
CA ALA A 104 3.99 -2.66 -18.26
C ALA A 104 3.65 -2.71 -16.76
N TRP A 105 4.64 -2.50 -15.89
CA TRP A 105 4.42 -2.39 -14.45
C TRP A 105 3.59 -1.13 -14.11
N TYR A 106 3.90 0.01 -14.72
CA TYR A 106 3.17 1.27 -14.51
C TYR A 106 1.72 1.19 -15.00
N ASP A 107 1.49 0.56 -16.16
CA ASP A 107 0.15 0.33 -16.72
C ASP A 107 -0.67 -0.57 -15.80
N ALA A 108 -0.07 -1.62 -15.24
CA ALA A 108 -0.75 -2.50 -14.27
C ALA A 108 -1.12 -1.75 -12.98
N LEU A 109 -0.22 -0.92 -12.45
CA LEU A 109 -0.48 -0.09 -11.26
C LEU A 109 -1.61 0.91 -11.52
N SER A 110 -1.61 1.57 -12.68
CA SER A 110 -2.63 2.53 -13.09
C SER A 110 -3.99 1.84 -13.32
N GLY A 111 -4.00 0.68 -13.97
CA GLY A 111 -5.20 -0.13 -14.15
C GLY A 111 -5.80 -0.62 -12.83
N ALA A 112 -4.96 -0.98 -11.86
CA ALA A 112 -5.40 -1.35 -10.52
C ALA A 112 -6.03 -0.18 -9.76
N LEU A 113 -5.48 1.04 -9.92
CA LEU A 113 -6.10 2.25 -9.36
C LEU A 113 -7.49 2.48 -9.93
N SER A 114 -7.65 2.41 -11.26
CA SER A 114 -8.96 2.57 -11.90
C SER A 114 -9.97 1.53 -11.44
N ALA A 115 -9.57 0.25 -11.37
CA ALA A 115 -10.44 -0.82 -10.87
C ALA A 115 -10.86 -0.60 -9.40
N LEU A 116 -9.95 -0.07 -8.57
CA LEU A 116 -10.25 0.27 -7.19
C LEU A 116 -11.23 1.45 -7.08
N GLU A 117 -11.07 2.48 -7.90
CA GLU A 117 -12.00 3.62 -7.95
C GLU A 117 -13.41 3.19 -8.39
N GLU A 118 -13.52 2.28 -9.36
CA GLU A 118 -14.80 1.68 -9.78
C GLU A 118 -15.45 0.89 -8.64
N LEU A 119 -14.68 0.05 -7.94
CA LEU A 119 -15.15 -0.70 -6.78
C LEU A 119 -15.63 0.24 -5.66
N MET A 120 -14.87 1.28 -5.37
CA MET A 120 -15.23 2.29 -4.38
C MET A 120 -16.54 2.99 -4.75
N ALA A 121 -16.73 3.35 -6.02
CA ALA A 121 -17.97 3.94 -6.50
C ALA A 121 -19.16 2.98 -6.35
N ALA A 122 -18.98 1.69 -6.69
CA ALA A 122 -20.01 0.66 -6.53
C ALA A 122 -20.43 0.45 -5.06
N GLU A 123 -19.48 0.57 -4.14
CA GLU A 123 -19.71 0.46 -2.68
C GLU A 123 -20.13 1.80 -2.03
N GLY A 124 -20.29 2.88 -2.81
CA GLY A 124 -20.65 4.21 -2.30
C GLY A 124 -19.55 4.87 -1.45
N VAL A 125 -18.30 4.44 -1.61
CA VAL A 125 -17.14 4.93 -0.86
C VAL A 125 -16.45 6.05 -1.64
N LYS A 126 -16.31 7.22 -1.01
CA LYS A 126 -15.53 8.32 -1.56
C LYS A 126 -14.04 8.20 -1.21
N PRO A 127 -13.12 8.64 -2.10
CA PRO A 127 -11.70 8.79 -1.79
C PRO A 127 -11.46 9.57 -0.50
N ALA A 128 -10.34 9.28 0.17
CA ALA A 128 -9.87 10.15 1.24
C ALA A 128 -9.54 11.54 0.66
N PRO A 129 -9.79 12.63 1.40
CA PRO A 129 -9.32 13.94 0.99
C PRO A 129 -7.80 13.90 0.84
N GLU A 130 -7.26 14.54 -0.21
CA GLU A 130 -5.82 14.69 -0.38
C GLU A 130 -5.26 15.37 0.87
N ALA A 131 -4.20 14.80 1.46
CA ALA A 131 -3.51 15.44 2.57
C ALA A 131 -2.91 16.75 2.05
N ALA A 132 -3.39 17.87 2.59
CA ALA A 132 -2.92 19.23 2.27
C ALA A 132 -1.47 19.45 2.69
#